data_AF-A0A2V9PWV1-F1
#
_entry.id   AF-A0A2V9PWV1-F1
#
_cell.length_a   1.000
_cell.length_b   1.000
_cell.length_c   1.000
_cell.angle_alpha   90.00
_cell.angle_beta   90.00
_cell.angle_gamma   90.00
#
_symmetry.space_group_name_H-M   'P 1'
#
loop_
_entity.id
_entity.type
_entity.pdbx_description
1 polymer ?
#
loop_
_entity_poly.entity_id
_entity_poly.type
_entity_poly.pdbx_seq_one_letter_code
_entity_poly.pdbx_strand_id
1 'polypeptide(L)'
;MDPKQLWWVDQTLRSSNARWKICFFHHPLYNDGKMHGPDLDLRNQLKPLLTLYGVNAVFSGHEHAYERVKPEDGIYYFILGSSGKLERHDFRRKDVMENSFDRDRTFMLVEIAGDQLYFQTISRSGETVDSGSISRQPQRKTASAGR
;
A
#
# COMPACT_ATOMS: atom_id res chain seq x y z
N MET A 1 -15.32 -5.33 -6.39
CA MET A 1 -15.73 -5.20 -4.98
C MET A 1 -17.25 -5.18 -4.89
N ASP A 2 -17.83 -5.67 -3.79
CA ASP A 2 -19.28 -5.53 -3.57
C ASP A 2 -19.69 -4.03 -3.52
N PRO A 3 -20.79 -3.61 -4.19
CA PRO A 3 -21.17 -2.21 -4.22
C PRO A 3 -21.41 -1.57 -2.85
N LYS A 4 -21.92 -2.32 -1.85
CA LYS A 4 -22.14 -1.79 -0.51
C LYS A 4 -20.81 -1.56 0.20
N GLN A 5 -19.85 -2.46 0.02
CA GLN A 5 -18.49 -2.28 0.54
C GLN A 5 -17.81 -1.06 -0.08
N LEU A 6 -17.92 -0.87 -1.41
CA LEU A 6 -17.33 0.28 -2.09
C LEU A 6 -17.95 1.61 -1.60
N TRP A 7 -19.28 1.66 -1.47
CA TRP A 7 -19.97 2.82 -0.90
C TRP A 7 -19.53 3.11 0.54
N TRP A 8 -19.38 2.07 1.37
CA TRP A 8 -18.90 2.23 2.74
C TRP A 8 -17.48 2.80 2.80
N VAL A 9 -16.56 2.36 1.91
CA VAL A 9 -15.20 2.91 1.81
C VAL A 9 -15.24 4.40 1.48
N ASP A 10 -16.03 4.78 0.48
CA ASP A 10 -16.21 6.18 0.07
C ASP A 10 -16.67 7.06 1.25
N GLN A 11 -17.76 6.66 1.93
CA GLN A 11 -18.30 7.43 3.05
C GLN A 11 -17.33 7.51 4.24
N THR A 12 -16.60 6.42 4.52
CA THR A 12 -15.62 6.36 5.61
C THR A 12 -14.45 7.31 5.34
N LEU A 13 -13.90 7.29 4.12
CA LEU A 13 -12.78 8.16 3.75
C LEU A 13 -13.20 9.64 3.66
N ARG A 14 -14.43 9.91 3.21
CA ARG A 14 -15.00 11.25 3.12
C ARG A 14 -15.24 11.90 4.48
N SER A 15 -15.76 11.14 5.43
CA SER A 15 -16.09 11.65 6.78
C SER A 15 -14.91 11.71 7.73
N SER A 16 -13.79 11.04 7.39
CA SER A 16 -12.61 10.98 8.25
C SER A 16 -11.79 12.28 8.22
N ASN A 17 -11.62 12.86 9.41
CA ASN A 17 -10.69 13.96 9.70
C ASN A 17 -9.35 13.47 10.28
N ALA A 18 -9.05 12.17 10.19
CA ALA A 18 -7.79 11.62 10.66
C ALA A 18 -6.62 12.26 9.88
N ARG A 19 -5.53 12.57 10.59
CA ARG A 19 -4.32 13.10 9.97
C ARG A 19 -3.77 12.12 8.95
N TRP A 20 -3.60 10.86 9.37
CA TRP A 20 -3.11 9.78 8.53
C TRP A 20 -4.27 8.91 8.05
N LYS A 21 -4.32 8.67 6.74
CA LYS A 21 -5.24 7.70 6.15
C LYS A 21 -4.41 6.58 5.55
N ILE A 22 -4.59 5.38 6.10
CA ILE A 22 -3.85 4.18 5.74
C ILE A 22 -4.88 3.08 5.47
N CYS A 23 -4.76 2.41 4.33
CA CYS A 23 -5.70 1.36 3.94
C CYS A 23 -5.04 -0.02 3.93
N PHE A 24 -5.83 -1.03 4.27
CA PHE A 24 -5.41 -2.43 4.26
C PHE A 24 -6.42 -3.25 3.45
N PHE A 25 -5.93 -4.13 2.58
CA PHE A 25 -6.74 -5.12 1.88
C PHE A 25 -5.87 -6.23 1.32
N HIS A 26 -6.42 -7.43 1.11
CA HIS A 26 -5.60 -8.61 0.79
C HIS A 26 -4.95 -8.55 -0.60
N HIS A 27 -5.74 -8.33 -1.66
CA HIS A 27 -5.26 -8.36 -3.03
C HIS A 27 -4.60 -7.04 -3.43
N PRO A 28 -3.33 -7.04 -3.87
CA PRO A 28 -2.60 -5.83 -4.17
C PRO A 28 -3.14 -5.16 -5.44
N LEU A 29 -3.26 -3.83 -5.41
CA LEU A 29 -3.61 -3.07 -6.62
C LEU A 29 -2.48 -3.15 -7.63
N TYR A 30 -1.24 -3.25 -7.17
CA TYR A 30 -0.01 -3.30 -7.96
C TYR A 30 0.86 -4.43 -7.41
N ASN A 31 1.39 -5.28 -8.27
CA ASN A 31 2.52 -6.16 -7.96
C ASN A 31 3.25 -6.48 -9.27
N ASP A 32 4.42 -7.06 -9.14
CA ASP A 32 5.19 -7.63 -10.24
C ASP A 32 5.48 -9.13 -10.06
N GLY A 33 4.82 -9.75 -9.07
CA GLY A 33 4.86 -11.17 -8.81
C GLY A 33 4.47 -12.01 -10.02
N LYS A 34 5.19 -13.11 -10.23
CA LYS A 34 4.96 -14.04 -11.35
C LYS A 34 3.65 -14.82 -11.24
N MET A 35 3.06 -14.92 -10.03
CA MET A 35 2.00 -15.89 -9.77
C MET A 35 0.59 -15.31 -9.91
N HIS A 36 0.32 -14.15 -9.30
CA HIS A 36 -1.05 -13.66 -9.19
C HIS A 36 -1.33 -12.40 -10.01
N GLY A 37 -0.33 -11.55 -10.26
CA GLY A 37 -0.51 -10.29 -10.98
C GLY A 37 -1.38 -9.28 -10.20
N PRO A 38 -1.50 -8.03 -10.67
CA PRO A 38 -2.28 -7.00 -9.99
C PRO A 38 -3.79 -7.18 -10.16
N ASP A 39 -4.57 -6.84 -9.14
CA ASP A 39 -6.03 -6.78 -9.24
C ASP A 39 -6.47 -5.45 -9.90
N LEU A 40 -6.66 -5.49 -11.22
CA LEU A 40 -7.00 -4.30 -12.01
C LEU A 40 -8.43 -3.81 -11.78
N ASP A 41 -9.38 -4.71 -11.49
CA ASP A 41 -10.76 -4.33 -11.20
C ASP A 41 -10.85 -3.59 -9.86
N LEU A 42 -10.15 -4.10 -8.85
CA LEU A 42 -10.04 -3.43 -7.56
C LEU A 42 -9.27 -2.11 -7.70
N ARG A 43 -8.23 -2.05 -8.52
CA ARG A 43 -7.47 -0.82 -8.78
C ARG A 43 -8.37 0.25 -9.39
N ASN A 44 -9.16 -0.10 -10.40
CA ASN A 44 -10.07 0.84 -11.08
C ASN A 44 -11.13 1.41 -10.13
N GLN A 45 -11.55 0.64 -9.13
CA GLN A 45 -12.57 1.07 -8.16
C GLN A 45 -11.97 1.87 -6.99
N LEU A 46 -10.86 1.41 -6.40
CA LEU A 46 -10.30 2.01 -5.19
C LEU A 46 -9.38 3.19 -5.49
N LYS A 47 -8.49 3.09 -6.47
CA LYS A 47 -7.47 4.13 -6.72
C LYS A 47 -8.07 5.55 -6.81
N PRO A 48 -9.18 5.79 -7.53
CA PRO A 48 -9.78 7.12 -7.57
C PRO A 48 -10.21 7.65 -6.19
N LEU A 49 -10.78 6.79 -5.34
CA LEU A 49 -11.19 7.15 -3.97
C LEU A 49 -9.98 7.41 -3.08
N LEU A 50 -8.95 6.55 -3.15
CA LEU A 50 -7.72 6.69 -2.36
C LEU A 50 -7.02 8.02 -2.67
N THR A 51 -6.90 8.36 -3.96
CA THR A 51 -6.31 9.62 -4.42
C THR A 51 -7.20 10.82 -4.05
N LEU A 52 -8.52 10.72 -4.22
CA LEU A 52 -9.45 11.81 -3.88
C LEU A 52 -9.38 12.19 -2.40
N TYR A 53 -9.30 11.20 -1.52
CA TYR A 53 -9.37 11.40 -0.08
C TYR A 53 -8.00 11.51 0.62
N GLY A 54 -6.90 11.47 -0.14
CA GLY A 54 -5.54 11.71 0.36
C GLY A 54 -4.99 10.57 1.23
N VAL A 55 -5.20 9.31 0.82
CA VAL A 55 -4.59 8.15 1.47
C VAL A 55 -3.06 8.21 1.30
N ASN A 56 -2.31 7.92 2.36
CA ASN A 56 -0.85 8.05 2.36
C ASN A 56 -0.15 6.72 2.04
N ALA A 57 -0.69 5.62 2.58
CA ALA A 57 -0.12 4.30 2.42
C ALA A 57 -1.21 3.23 2.30
N VAL A 58 -0.90 2.20 1.54
CA VAL A 58 -1.72 1.02 1.34
C VAL A 58 -0.86 -0.21 1.60
N PHE A 59 -1.39 -1.10 2.43
CA PHE A 59 -0.75 -2.38 2.75
C PHE A 59 -1.61 -3.53 2.24
N SER A 60 -0.96 -4.43 1.51
CA SER A 60 -1.58 -5.63 0.98
C SER A 60 -0.69 -6.86 1.17
N GLY A 61 -1.24 -8.04 0.88
CA GLY A 61 -0.51 -9.30 0.91
C GLY A 61 -0.72 -10.03 -0.39
N HIS A 62 -1.25 -11.26 -0.30
CA HIS A 62 -1.57 -12.16 -1.41
C HIS A 62 -0.36 -12.69 -2.17
N GLU A 63 0.50 -11.82 -2.70
CA GLU A 63 1.78 -12.24 -3.27
C GLU A 63 2.74 -12.61 -2.14
N HIS A 64 3.29 -13.83 -2.17
CA HIS A 64 4.13 -14.37 -1.10
C HIS A 64 5.57 -13.83 -1.13
N ALA A 65 5.71 -12.52 -1.31
CA ALA A 65 6.96 -11.77 -1.36
C ALA A 65 6.79 -10.38 -0.72
N TYR A 66 7.91 -9.68 -0.56
CA TYR A 66 7.92 -8.25 -0.29
C TYR A 66 8.03 -7.46 -1.60
N GLU A 67 7.17 -6.46 -1.77
CA GLU A 67 7.31 -5.46 -2.84
C GLU A 67 6.91 -4.07 -2.33
N ARG A 68 7.58 -3.05 -2.87
CA ARG A 68 7.21 -1.65 -2.72
C ARG A 68 7.20 -0.98 -4.08
N VAL A 69 6.06 -0.41 -4.41
CA VAL A 69 5.83 0.32 -5.65
C VAL A 69 6.41 1.72 -5.53
N LYS A 70 6.86 2.31 -6.65
CA LYS A 70 7.08 3.75 -6.70
C LYS A 70 5.79 4.48 -6.31
N PRO A 71 5.87 5.55 -5.49
CA PRO A 71 4.67 6.28 -5.08
C PRO A 71 3.89 6.79 -6.29
N GLU A 72 2.58 6.61 -6.28
CA GLU A 72 1.68 7.11 -7.33
C GLU A 72 0.63 8.01 -6.68
N ASP A 73 0.47 9.23 -7.21
CA ASP A 73 -0.36 10.29 -6.60
C ASP A 73 0.01 10.57 -5.12
N GLY A 74 1.28 10.36 -4.78
CA GLY A 74 1.81 10.47 -3.42
C GLY A 74 1.43 9.32 -2.48
N ILE A 75 0.78 8.26 -2.98
CA ILE A 75 0.37 7.09 -2.21
C ILE A 75 1.46 6.02 -2.31
N TYR A 76 1.89 5.50 -1.17
CA TYR A 76 2.84 4.39 -1.11
C TYR A 76 2.09 3.05 -1.04
N TYR A 77 2.50 2.09 -1.85
CA TYR A 77 1.90 0.76 -1.89
C TYR A 77 2.93 -0.28 -1.47
N PHE A 78 2.57 -1.08 -0.47
CA PHE A 78 3.38 -2.15 0.08
C PHE A 78 2.66 -3.49 -0.05
N ILE A 79 3.41 -4.50 -0.48
CA ILE A 79 3.01 -5.88 -0.55
C ILE A 79 3.85 -6.64 0.47
N LEU A 80 3.20 -7.21 1.48
CA LEU A 80 3.79 -7.83 2.67
C LEU A 80 3.25 -9.26 2.86
N GLY A 81 3.29 -10.08 1.81
CA GLY A 81 2.69 -11.42 1.87
C GLY A 81 3.64 -12.54 2.26
N SER A 82 4.93 -12.26 2.50
CA SER A 82 5.95 -13.30 2.71
C SER A 82 6.04 -13.85 4.15
N SER A 83 5.24 -13.36 5.11
CA SER A 83 5.41 -13.71 6.52
C SER A 83 5.10 -15.19 6.84
N GLY A 84 4.09 -15.77 6.18
CA GLY A 84 3.63 -17.14 6.43
C GLY A 84 4.11 -18.16 5.38
N LYS A 85 4.25 -17.73 4.13
CA LYS A 85 4.70 -18.52 2.99
C LYS A 85 5.60 -17.62 2.14
N LEU A 86 6.62 -18.19 1.53
CA LEU A 86 7.55 -17.49 0.65
C LEU A 86 7.49 -18.12 -0.73
N GLU A 87 7.38 -17.30 -1.76
CA GLU A 87 7.53 -17.71 -3.15
C GLU A 87 8.67 -16.92 -3.79
N ARG A 88 9.48 -17.61 -4.60
CA ARG A 88 10.56 -16.98 -5.35
C ARG A 88 10.03 -16.50 -6.69
N HIS A 89 10.20 -15.22 -6.96
CA HIS A 89 9.78 -14.60 -8.21
C HIS A 89 10.98 -14.20 -9.07
N ASP A 90 12.21 -14.28 -8.56
CA ASP A 90 13.42 -13.83 -9.24
C ASP A 90 13.23 -12.43 -9.82
N PHE A 91 12.74 -11.52 -8.97
CA PHE A 91 12.38 -10.18 -9.40
C PHE A 91 13.51 -9.56 -10.24
N ARG A 92 13.15 -9.20 -11.48
CA ARG A 92 14.00 -8.37 -12.32
C ARG A 92 13.49 -6.95 -12.12
N ARG A 93 14.41 -5.99 -11.96
CA ARG A 93 14.03 -4.60 -11.77
C ARG A 93 13.15 -4.15 -12.95
N LYS A 94 11.87 -3.88 -12.69
CA LYS A 94 10.93 -3.24 -13.63
C LYS A 94 10.67 -1.81 -13.19
N ASP A 95 10.26 -0.96 -14.12
CA ASP A 95 10.17 0.49 -13.92
C ASP A 95 9.21 0.92 -12.80
N VAL A 96 8.22 0.09 -12.47
CA VAL A 96 7.13 0.43 -11.52
C VAL A 96 7.48 0.07 -10.07
N MET A 97 8.36 -0.91 -9.84
CA MET A 97 8.77 -1.32 -8.49
C MET A 97 9.97 -0.52 -8.02
N GLU A 98 9.86 0.02 -6.81
CA GLU A 98 10.94 0.74 -6.15
C GLU A 98 11.84 -0.22 -5.37
N ASN A 99 11.25 -1.23 -4.69
CA ASN A 99 12.00 -2.29 -4.02
C ASN A 99 11.22 -3.62 -4.02
N SER A 100 11.92 -4.74 -3.92
CA SER A 100 11.33 -6.08 -3.85
C SER A 100 12.28 -7.07 -3.17
N PHE A 101 11.73 -8.07 -2.48
CA PHE A 101 12.51 -9.11 -1.81
C PHE A 101 11.72 -10.41 -1.66
N ASP A 102 12.29 -11.50 -2.15
CA ASP A 102 11.68 -12.83 -2.22
C ASP A 102 12.61 -13.94 -1.68
N ARG A 103 13.64 -13.55 -0.90
CA ARG A 103 14.69 -14.49 -0.45
C ARG A 103 14.48 -15.05 0.94
N ASP A 104 13.68 -14.37 1.76
CA ASP A 104 13.28 -14.83 3.10
C ASP A 104 11.91 -14.22 3.45
N ARG A 105 11.30 -14.75 4.51
CA ARG A 105 10.08 -14.21 5.10
C ARG A 105 10.35 -12.86 5.74
N THR A 106 9.41 -11.93 5.62
CA THR A 106 9.55 -10.60 6.20
C THR A 106 8.33 -10.19 7.02
N PHE A 107 8.54 -9.19 7.88
CA PHE A 107 7.49 -8.38 8.50
C PHE A 107 7.92 -6.90 8.42
N MET A 108 7.01 -5.97 8.67
CA MET A 108 7.31 -4.54 8.64
C MET A 108 6.94 -3.87 9.96
N LEU A 109 7.82 -3.01 10.44
CA LEU A 109 7.53 -2.04 11.48
C LEU A 109 7.17 -0.70 10.83
N VAL A 110 6.11 -0.07 11.34
CA VAL A 110 5.66 1.26 10.92
C VAL A 110 5.51 2.13 12.16
N GLU A 111 6.17 3.29 12.15
CA GLU A 111 6.15 4.26 13.23
C GLU A 111 5.70 5.61 12.69
N ILE A 112 4.82 6.32 13.40
CA ILE A 112 4.33 7.63 12.98
C ILE A 112 4.71 8.66 14.04
N ALA A 113 5.47 9.68 13.63
CA ALA A 113 5.84 10.82 14.45
C ALA A 113 5.46 12.12 13.73
N GLY A 114 4.35 12.73 14.16
CA GLY A 114 3.85 13.97 13.56
C GLY A 114 3.44 13.80 12.10
N ASP A 115 4.17 14.48 11.20
CA ASP A 115 3.96 14.42 9.75
C ASP A 115 4.90 13.45 9.03
N GLN A 116 5.63 12.62 9.77
CA GLN A 116 6.48 11.56 9.22
C GLN A 116 5.97 10.18 9.62
N LEU A 117 5.94 9.28 8.66
CA LEU A 117 5.76 7.84 8.86
C LEU A 117 7.07 7.17 8.45
N TYR A 118 7.66 6.41 9.35
CA TYR A 118 8.86 5.59 9.13
C TYR A 118 8.45 4.15 8.92
N PHE A 119 9.10 3.47 7.98
CA PHE A 119 8.90 2.05 7.75
C PHE A 119 10.23 1.31 7.74
N GLN A 120 10.22 0.09 8.25
CA GLN A 120 11.34 -0.83 8.18
C GLN A 120 10.81 -2.26 7.94
N THR A 121 11.18 -2.83 6.80
CA THR A 121 10.94 -4.24 6.48
C THR A 121 12.11 -5.07 7.00
N ILE A 122 11.82 -6.07 7.81
CA ILE A 122 12.82 -6.90 8.49
C ILE A 122 12.62 -8.36 8.05
N SER A 123 13.71 -9.04 7.70
CA SER A 123 13.69 -10.47 7.42
C SER A 123 13.54 -11.30 8.70
N ARG A 124 13.23 -12.58 8.56
CA ARG A 124 13.21 -13.52 9.69
C ARG A 124 14.57 -13.64 10.40
N SER A 125 15.68 -13.39 9.70
CA SER A 125 17.03 -13.33 10.28
C SER A 125 17.32 -12.03 11.05
N GLY A 126 16.44 -11.04 11.02
CA GLY A 126 16.62 -9.74 11.65
C GLY A 126 17.33 -8.70 10.77
N GLU A 127 17.57 -9.02 9.49
CA GLU A 127 18.19 -8.10 8.55
C GLU A 127 17.18 -7.08 8.02
N THR A 128 17.59 -5.82 7.87
CA THR A 128 16.75 -4.82 7.21
C THR A 128 16.77 -5.05 5.71
N VAL A 129 15.59 -5.34 5.17
CA VAL A 129 15.36 -5.56 3.73
C VAL A 129 15.09 -4.24 3.01
N ASP A 130 14.35 -3.35 3.66
CA ASP A 130 13.99 -2.04 3.13
C ASP A 130 13.64 -1.10 4.28
N SER A 131 13.85 0.19 4.09
CA SER A 131 13.47 1.20 5.08
C SER A 131 13.35 2.57 4.45
N GLY A 132 12.58 3.45 5.08
CA GLY A 132 12.48 4.83 4.64
C GLY A 132 11.46 5.63 5.44
N SER A 133 11.14 6.81 4.94
CA SER A 133 10.09 7.65 5.49
C SER A 133 9.13 8.17 4.43
N ILE A 134 7.92 8.49 4.86
CA ILE A 134 6.84 9.06 4.07
C ILE A 134 6.43 10.35 4.78
N SER A 135 6.49 11.46 4.05
CA SER A 135 5.87 12.72 4.49
C SER A 135 4.38 12.66 4.26
N ARG A 136 3.60 13.06 5.26
CA ARG A 136 2.14 13.12 5.15
C ARG A 136 1.72 14.05 4.01
N GLN A 137 0.77 13.60 3.19
CA GLN A 137 0.18 14.46 2.17
C GLN A 137 -0.58 15.63 2.81
N PRO A 138 -0.51 16.84 2.25
CA PRO A 138 -1.40 17.93 2.63
C PRO A 138 -2.84 17.49 2.44
N GLN A 139 -3.72 17.80 3.39
CA GLN A 139 -5.14 17.47 3.27
C GLN A 139 -5.71 18.27 2.08
N ARG A 140 -6.06 17.57 1.00
CA ARG A 140 -6.78 18.20 -0.11
C ARG A 140 -8.14 18.62 0.44
N LYS A 141 -8.43 19.92 0.43
CA LYS A 141 -9.78 20.41 0.69
C LYS A 141 -10.67 19.81 -0.39
N THR A 142 -11.47 18.79 -0.05
CA THR A 142 -12.56 18.36 -0.91
C THR A 142 -13.45 19.58 -1.06
N ALA A 143 -13.55 20.14 -2.27
CA ALA A 143 -14.55 21.15 -2.56
C ALA A 143 -15.88 20.61 -2.03
N SER A 144 -16.49 21.31 -1.08
CA SER A 144 -17.82 20.97 -0.60
C SER A 144 -18.71 20.94 -1.83
N ALA A 145 -19.16 19.76 -2.25
CA ALA A 145 -20.25 19.65 -3.20
C ALA A 145 -21.42 20.41 -2.56
N GLY A 146 -21.69 21.60 -3.11
CA GLY A 146 -22.78 22.46 -2.67
C GLY A 146 -24.06 21.65 -2.65
N ARG A 147 -24.79 21.76 -1.55
CA ARG A 147 -26.23 21.49 -1.55
C ARG A 147 -26.94 22.64 -2.22
#